data_AF-A0ABD1BZ33-F1
#
_entry.id   AF-A0ABD1BZ33-F1
#
_cell.length_a   1.000
_cell.length_b   1.000
_cell.length_c   1.000
_cell.angle_alpha   90.00
_cell.angle_beta   90.00
_cell.angle_gamma   90.00
#
_symmetry.space_group_name_H-M   'P 1'
#
loop_
_entity.id
_entity.type
_entity.pdbx_description
1 polymer ?
#
loop_
_entity_poly.entity_id
_entity_poly.type
_entity_poly.pdbx_seq_one_letter_code
_entity_poly.pdbx_strand_id
1 'polypeptide(L)'
;MVITCHWINADWEMQKRILSFKVITDHKGDTIASQLLDCLDDWGIHSVFTITVDNARNNDKALEIFKDDLRLRGVEALVRDGEFLHMRCCSHILNLIVRDGLKKSKLSIVAIRNAVKYVRSSFTRLKSFAMRCETGKVCRGSLPLDVKTRWNSTYLILTSALKLRVAFEKMMIEDKLHCDCFFEEDEKTKRKRVGPPTDCDWEDVSRLVKFLKIFYKSTLTFSATKTVNSTMCYNKIVDIERNLISKCTSPVGN
;
A
#
# COMPACT_ATOMS: atom_id res chain seq x y z
N MET A 1 -12.73 -14.25 -1.09
CA MET A 1 -11.56 -14.51 -1.95
C MET A 1 -11.85 -14.06 -3.37
N VAL A 2 -10.89 -13.39 -3.99
CA VAL A 2 -10.98 -13.01 -5.41
C VAL A 2 -9.87 -13.75 -6.14
N ILE A 3 -10.21 -14.48 -7.20
CA ILE A 3 -9.27 -15.20 -8.04
C ILE A 3 -9.23 -14.51 -9.40
N THR A 4 -8.05 -14.07 -9.81
CA THR A 4 -7.83 -13.44 -11.12
C THR A 4 -6.84 -14.29 -11.88
N CYS A 5 -7.23 -14.73 -13.07
CA CYS A 5 -6.37 -15.47 -13.98
C CYS A 5 -5.71 -14.52 -14.98
N HIS A 6 -4.44 -14.79 -15.25
CA HIS A 6 -3.60 -14.07 -16.19
C HIS A 6 -2.90 -15.07 -17.11
N TRP A 7 -2.94 -14.82 -18.41
CA TRP A 7 -2.26 -15.65 -19.41
C TRP A 7 -1.90 -14.82 -20.64
N ILE A 8 -1.14 -15.41 -21.57
CA ILE A 8 -0.83 -14.83 -22.88
C ILE A 8 -1.57 -15.66 -23.92
N ASN A 9 -2.34 -15.02 -24.81
CA ASN A 9 -3.07 -15.70 -25.89
C ASN A 9 -2.15 -15.98 -27.10
N ALA A 10 -2.70 -16.61 -28.15
CA ALA A 10 -1.96 -16.92 -29.38
C ALA A 10 -1.44 -15.67 -30.10
N ASP A 11 -2.09 -14.52 -29.91
CA ASP A 11 -1.72 -13.23 -30.49
C ASP A 11 -0.66 -12.47 -29.65
N TRP A 12 -0.06 -13.13 -28.66
CA TRP A 12 0.92 -12.55 -27.73
C TRP A 12 0.37 -11.40 -26.86
N GLU A 13 -0.94 -11.37 -26.65
CA GLU A 13 -1.60 -10.38 -25.82
C GLU A 13 -1.82 -10.89 -24.40
N MET A 14 -1.52 -10.02 -23.43
CA MET A 14 -1.77 -10.32 -22.02
C MET A 14 -3.28 -10.27 -21.73
N GLN A 15 -3.83 -11.38 -21.29
CA GLN A 15 -5.20 -11.49 -20.83
C GLN A 15 -5.28 -11.42 -19.30
N LYS A 16 -6.39 -10.87 -18.82
CA LYS A 16 -6.75 -10.80 -17.40
C LYS A 16 -8.26 -11.04 -17.28
N ARG A 17 -8.67 -12.02 -16.46
CA ARG A 17 -10.08 -12.25 -16.13
C ARG A 17 -10.23 -12.54 -14.63
N ILE A 18 -11.27 -11.99 -14.03
CA ILE A 18 -11.69 -12.37 -12.68
C ILE A 18 -12.50 -13.65 -12.83
N LEU A 19 -12.01 -14.76 -12.26
CA LEU A 19 -12.67 -16.07 -12.34
C LEU A 19 -13.67 -16.28 -11.21
N SER A 20 -13.38 -15.73 -10.03
CA SER A 20 -14.20 -15.92 -8.84
C SER A 20 -14.15 -14.69 -7.93
N PHE A 21 -15.31 -14.38 -7.35
CA PHE A 21 -15.51 -13.37 -6.30
C PHE A 21 -16.46 -13.96 -5.25
N LYS A 22 -15.95 -14.84 -4.39
CA LYS A 22 -16.74 -15.56 -3.38
C LYS A 22 -16.38 -15.06 -1.98
N VAL A 23 -17.34 -14.97 -1.07
CA VAL A 23 -17.03 -14.76 0.36
C VAL A 23 -16.59 -16.11 0.93
N ILE A 24 -15.51 -16.13 1.72
CA ILE A 24 -15.04 -17.34 2.39
C ILE A 24 -15.31 -17.22 3.88
N THR A 25 -15.61 -18.35 4.52
CA THR A 25 -16.01 -18.42 5.93
C THR A 25 -14.84 -18.17 6.88
N ASP A 26 -13.64 -18.60 6.51
CA ASP A 26 -12.40 -18.31 7.22
C ASP A 26 -11.21 -18.16 6.26
N HIS A 27 -10.03 -17.86 6.81
CA HIS A 27 -8.79 -17.68 6.06
C HIS A 27 -7.81 -18.85 6.23
N LYS A 28 -8.26 -20.06 6.57
CA LYS A 28 -7.40 -21.23 6.74
C LYS A 28 -6.88 -21.75 5.39
N GLY A 29 -5.77 -22.47 5.45
CA GLY A 29 -5.13 -23.02 4.26
C GLY A 29 -6.07 -23.93 3.46
N ASP A 30 -6.78 -24.82 4.14
CA ASP A 30 -7.71 -25.78 3.55
C ASP A 30 -8.85 -25.10 2.80
N THR A 31 -9.48 -24.10 3.40
CA THR A 31 -10.57 -23.33 2.78
C THR A 31 -10.09 -22.56 1.56
N ILE A 32 -8.89 -21.97 1.62
CA ILE A 32 -8.30 -21.27 0.47
C ILE A 32 -7.97 -22.27 -0.66
N ALA A 33 -7.39 -23.42 -0.34
CA ALA A 33 -7.05 -24.46 -1.32
C ALA A 33 -8.28 -25.01 -2.03
N SER A 34 -9.32 -25.39 -1.26
CA SER A 34 -10.60 -25.87 -1.81
C SER A 34 -11.20 -24.82 -2.77
N GLN A 35 -11.23 -23.54 -2.38
CA GLN A 35 -11.77 -22.50 -3.27
C GLN A 35 -10.93 -22.28 -4.54
N LEU A 36 -9.62 -22.52 -4.50
CA LEU A 36 -8.78 -22.49 -5.71
C LEU A 36 -9.09 -23.68 -6.61
N LEU A 37 -9.18 -24.89 -6.06
CA LEU A 37 -9.49 -26.11 -6.82
C LEU A 37 -10.88 -26.04 -7.46
N ASP A 38 -11.92 -25.69 -6.68
CA ASP A 38 -13.28 -25.49 -7.18
C ASP A 38 -13.30 -24.48 -8.33
N CYS A 39 -12.53 -23.38 -8.21
CA CYS A 39 -12.45 -22.37 -9.25
C CYS A 39 -11.76 -22.88 -10.52
N LEU A 40 -10.82 -23.81 -10.44
CA LEU A 40 -10.24 -24.41 -11.64
C LEU A 40 -11.25 -25.35 -12.31
N ASP A 41 -11.97 -26.14 -11.52
CA ASP A 41 -12.96 -27.09 -12.00
C ASP A 41 -14.15 -26.38 -12.66
N ASP A 42 -14.68 -25.32 -12.03
CA ASP A 42 -15.74 -24.45 -12.55
C ASP A 42 -15.40 -23.91 -13.96
N TRP A 43 -14.11 -23.67 -14.24
CA TRP A 43 -13.63 -23.07 -15.50
C TRP A 43 -12.95 -24.06 -16.45
N GLY A 44 -12.85 -25.34 -16.09
CA GLY A 44 -12.14 -26.35 -16.89
C GLY A 44 -10.64 -26.06 -17.07
N ILE A 45 -9.99 -25.47 -16.06
CA ILE A 45 -8.56 -25.14 -16.13
C ILE A 45 -7.76 -26.34 -15.60
N HIS A 46 -7.03 -27.00 -16.51
CA HIS A 46 -6.32 -28.23 -16.19
C HIS A 46 -4.86 -28.03 -15.78
N SER A 47 -4.22 -26.94 -16.23
CA SER A 47 -2.79 -26.69 -15.99
C SER A 47 -2.55 -25.32 -15.37
N VAL A 48 -1.68 -25.28 -14.36
CA VAL A 48 -1.28 -24.06 -13.66
C VAL A 48 0.24 -23.95 -13.62
N PHE A 49 0.75 -22.77 -13.99
CA PHE A 49 2.18 -22.47 -13.87
C PHE A 49 2.52 -21.85 -12.51
N THR A 50 1.83 -20.78 -12.15
CA THR A 50 2.15 -19.95 -10.99
C THR A 50 0.90 -19.35 -10.38
N ILE A 51 0.88 -19.25 -9.06
CA ILE A 51 -0.08 -18.52 -8.25
C ILE A 51 0.66 -17.46 -7.44
N THR A 52 0.16 -16.21 -7.49
CA THR A 52 0.68 -15.12 -6.69
C THR A 52 -0.26 -14.80 -5.53
N VAL A 53 0.24 -14.89 -4.31
CA VAL A 53 -0.50 -14.63 -3.06
C VAL A 53 0.29 -13.69 -2.16
N ASP A 54 -0.36 -13.09 -1.15
CA ASP A 54 0.35 -12.32 -0.14
C ASP A 54 1.20 -13.22 0.77
N ASN A 55 1.97 -12.61 1.68
CA ASN A 55 2.95 -13.35 2.48
C ASN A 55 2.35 -13.92 3.78
N ALA A 56 1.03 -14.08 3.85
CA ALA A 56 0.39 -14.71 5.00
C ALA A 56 0.71 -16.22 5.04
N ARG A 57 1.06 -16.71 6.23
CA ARG A 57 1.42 -18.13 6.47
C ARG A 57 0.35 -19.12 6.02
N ASN A 58 -0.94 -18.74 6.11
CA ASN A 58 -2.03 -19.61 5.68
C ASN A 58 -1.98 -19.92 4.18
N ASN A 59 -1.42 -19.02 3.36
CA ASN A 59 -1.25 -19.26 1.93
C ASN A 59 -0.18 -20.32 1.65
N ASP A 60 0.80 -20.50 2.55
CA ASP A 60 1.82 -21.54 2.41
C ASP A 60 1.16 -22.90 2.48
N LYS A 61 0.31 -23.08 3.50
CA LYS A 61 -0.46 -24.30 3.66
C LYS A 61 -1.46 -24.51 2.53
N ALA A 62 -2.14 -23.46 2.10
CA ALA A 62 -3.09 -23.53 1.00
C ALA A 62 -2.43 -24.00 -0.30
N LEU A 63 -1.26 -23.45 -0.64
CA LEU A 63 -0.56 -23.78 -1.88
C LEU A 63 0.15 -25.13 -1.82
N GLU A 64 0.52 -25.61 -0.63
CA GLU A 64 0.98 -26.98 -0.42
C GLU A 64 -0.15 -27.98 -0.74
N ILE A 65 -1.32 -27.82 -0.10
CA ILE A 65 -2.51 -28.65 -0.34
C ILE A 65 -2.89 -28.61 -1.83
N PHE A 66 -3.00 -27.41 -2.39
CA PHE A 66 -3.36 -27.21 -3.79
C PHE A 66 -2.36 -27.86 -4.76
N LYS A 67 -1.06 -27.81 -4.45
CA LYS A 67 -0.01 -28.45 -5.26
C LYS A 67 -0.16 -29.97 -5.25
N ASP A 68 -0.37 -30.55 -4.07
CA ASP A 68 -0.51 -31.99 -3.92
C ASP A 68 -1.78 -32.51 -4.63
N ASP A 69 -2.89 -31.78 -4.53
CA ASP A 69 -4.12 -32.10 -5.27
C ASP A 69 -3.93 -32.04 -6.79
N LEU A 70 -3.27 -30.99 -7.31
CA LEU A 70 -3.00 -30.89 -8.75
C LEU A 70 -2.08 -32.00 -9.26
N ARG A 71 -1.10 -32.46 -8.48
CA ARG A 71 -0.24 -33.60 -8.87
C ARG A 71 -1.05 -34.88 -9.11
N LEU A 72 -2.14 -35.07 -8.37
CA LEU A 72 -3.03 -36.23 -8.56
C LEU A 72 -3.86 -36.14 -9.85
N ARG A 73 -4.03 -34.93 -10.43
CA ARG A 73 -4.78 -34.72 -11.68
C ARG A 73 -3.99 -35.12 -12.94
N GLY A 74 -2.67 -35.29 -12.82
CA GLY A 74 -1.79 -35.75 -13.91
C GLY A 74 -0.50 -34.94 -14.02
N VAL A 75 0.46 -35.47 -14.79
CA VAL A 75 1.81 -34.90 -14.94
C VAL A 75 1.83 -33.52 -15.60
N GLU A 76 0.78 -33.16 -16.35
CA GLU A 76 0.66 -31.87 -17.04
C GLU A 76 -0.07 -30.80 -16.22
N ALA A 77 -0.63 -31.16 -15.06
CA ALA A 77 -1.41 -30.22 -14.25
C ALA A 77 -0.54 -29.11 -13.64
N LEU A 78 0.75 -29.40 -13.43
CA LEU A 78 1.73 -28.45 -12.92
C LEU A 78 2.92 -28.35 -13.87
N VAL A 79 3.16 -27.14 -14.37
CA VAL A 79 4.35 -26.86 -15.16
C VAL A 79 5.60 -27.06 -14.30
N ARG A 80 6.56 -27.87 -14.78
CA ARG A 80 7.79 -28.24 -14.06
C ARG A 80 7.53 -28.78 -12.64
N ASP A 81 6.53 -29.65 -12.48
CA ASP A 81 6.13 -30.23 -11.18
C ASP A 81 5.90 -29.15 -10.08
N GLY A 82 5.47 -27.96 -10.50
CA GLY A 82 5.16 -26.84 -9.61
C GLY A 82 6.37 -26.26 -8.89
N GLU A 83 7.58 -26.36 -9.46
CA GLU A 83 8.79 -25.72 -8.94
C GLU A 83 8.60 -24.20 -8.74
N PHE A 84 7.86 -23.55 -9.64
CA PHE A 84 7.59 -22.11 -9.63
C PHE A 84 6.13 -21.78 -9.30
N LEU A 85 5.41 -22.70 -8.65
CA LEU A 85 3.99 -22.53 -8.39
C LEU A 85 3.71 -21.38 -7.42
N HIS A 86 4.48 -21.26 -6.35
CA HIS A 86 4.22 -20.27 -5.31
C HIS A 86 5.07 -19.02 -5.51
N MET A 87 4.43 -17.94 -5.96
CA MET A 87 5.04 -16.60 -6.01
C MET A 87 4.50 -15.69 -4.91
N ARG A 88 5.41 -15.03 -4.20
CA ARG A 88 5.05 -14.02 -3.20
C ARG A 88 4.73 -12.69 -3.86
N CYS A 89 3.70 -12.02 -3.36
CA CYS A 89 3.34 -10.69 -3.85
C CYS A 89 4.42 -9.64 -3.50
N CYS A 90 5.12 -9.14 -4.52
CA CYS A 90 6.14 -8.09 -4.36
C CYS A 90 5.57 -6.80 -3.76
N SER A 91 4.34 -6.41 -4.12
CA SER A 91 3.66 -5.26 -3.50
C SER A 91 3.47 -5.43 -1.99
N HIS A 92 3.22 -6.66 -1.54
CA HIS A 92 3.09 -6.96 -0.12
C HIS A 92 4.45 -6.92 0.60
N ILE A 93 5.50 -7.51 0.00
CA ILE A 93 6.87 -7.42 0.53
C ILE A 93 7.29 -5.96 0.69
N LEU A 94 7.06 -5.14 -0.34
CA LEU A 94 7.38 -3.73 -0.31
C LEU A 94 6.61 -2.98 0.78
N ASN A 95 5.33 -3.32 0.98
CA ASN A 95 4.53 -2.79 2.08
C ASN A 95 5.11 -3.15 3.45
N LEU A 96 5.62 -4.37 3.64
CA LEU A 96 6.27 -4.77 4.90
C LEU A 96 7.54 -3.94 5.16
N ILE A 97 8.41 -3.82 4.16
CA ILE A 97 9.66 -3.02 4.24
C ILE A 97 9.35 -1.56 4.61
N VAL A 98 8.43 -0.93 3.87
CA VAL A 98 8.10 0.48 4.11
C VAL A 98 7.45 0.65 5.47
N ARG A 99 6.50 -0.21 5.86
CA ARG A 99 5.84 -0.11 7.16
C ARG A 99 6.81 -0.24 8.32
N ASP A 100 7.84 -1.06 8.19
CA ASP A 100 8.89 -1.14 9.19
C ASP A 100 9.69 0.17 9.28
N GLY A 101 10.12 0.71 8.14
CA GLY A 101 10.79 2.01 8.08
C GLY A 101 9.95 3.18 8.64
N LEU A 102 8.64 3.21 8.38
CA LEU A 102 7.73 4.24 8.88
C LEU A 102 7.62 4.28 10.41
N LYS A 103 8.02 3.21 11.13
CA LYS A 103 8.01 3.21 12.60
C LYS A 103 8.97 4.28 13.18
N LYS A 104 10.02 4.66 12.45
CA LYS A 104 11.01 5.64 12.90
C LYS A 104 10.47 7.08 12.97
N SER A 105 9.56 7.45 12.08
CA SER A 105 8.92 8.79 12.04
C SER A 105 7.44 8.73 12.44
N LYS A 106 7.08 7.77 13.31
CA LYS A 106 5.67 7.46 13.61
C LYS A 106 4.91 8.67 14.18
N LEU A 107 5.53 9.48 15.04
CA LEU A 107 4.86 10.61 15.68
C LEU A 107 4.52 11.72 14.68
N SER A 108 5.47 12.16 13.86
CA SER A 108 5.25 13.19 12.83
C SER A 108 4.21 12.75 11.80
N ILE A 109 4.24 11.49 11.38
CA ILE A 109 3.20 10.94 10.49
C ILE A 109 1.82 10.99 11.15
N VAL A 110 1.72 10.65 12.44
CA VAL A 110 0.45 10.69 13.18
C VAL A 110 -0.03 12.13 13.37
N ALA A 111 0.86 13.09 13.66
CA ALA A 111 0.53 14.50 13.77
C ALA A 111 -0.11 15.04 12.48
N ILE A 112 0.55 14.81 11.33
CA ILE A 112 0.03 15.21 10.02
C ILE A 112 -1.30 14.51 9.72
N ARG A 113 -1.43 13.21 10.00
CA ARG A 113 -2.71 12.50 9.83
C ARG A 113 -3.83 13.11 10.67
N ASN A 114 -3.56 13.50 11.90
CA ASN A 114 -4.57 14.09 12.77
C ASN A 114 -5.02 15.45 12.24
N ALA A 115 -4.09 16.30 11.79
CA ALA A 115 -4.42 17.57 11.13
C ALA A 115 -5.28 17.37 9.88
N VAL A 116 -4.91 16.42 9.01
CA VAL A 116 -5.70 16.07 7.82
C VAL A 116 -7.09 15.53 8.19
N LYS A 117 -7.16 14.68 9.21
CA LYS A 117 -8.43 14.12 9.71
C LYS A 117 -9.34 15.22 10.23
N TYR A 118 -8.81 16.23 10.92
CA TYR A 118 -9.57 17.38 11.37
C TYR A 118 -10.18 18.15 10.19
N VAL A 119 -9.36 18.53 9.21
CA VAL A 119 -9.82 19.25 7.99
C VAL A 119 -10.93 18.48 7.27
N ARG A 120 -10.81 17.15 7.24
CA ARG A 120 -11.74 16.26 6.52
C ARG A 120 -12.96 15.84 7.34
N SER A 121 -13.05 16.17 8.63
CA SER A 121 -14.12 15.64 9.50
C SER A 121 -15.46 16.32 9.29
N SER A 122 -15.51 17.52 8.70
CA SER A 122 -16.77 18.21 8.39
C SER A 122 -16.62 19.13 7.18
N PHE A 123 -17.75 19.42 6.52
CA PHE A 123 -17.78 20.34 5.39
C PHE A 123 -17.36 21.77 5.78
N THR A 124 -17.74 22.22 6.98
CA THR A 124 -17.36 23.53 7.52
C THR A 124 -15.85 23.65 7.70
N ARG A 125 -15.20 22.65 8.29
CA ARG A 125 -13.73 22.62 8.45
C ARG A 125 -13.02 22.58 7.10
N LEU A 126 -13.57 21.84 6.14
CA LEU A 126 -13.04 21.76 4.78
C LEU A 126 -13.13 23.11 4.04
N LYS A 127 -14.26 23.83 4.18
CA LYS A 127 -14.44 25.19 3.65
C LYS A 127 -13.47 26.17 4.31
N SER A 128 -13.34 26.11 5.64
CA SER A 128 -12.42 26.95 6.39
C SER A 128 -10.96 26.73 5.97
N PHE A 129 -10.58 25.48 5.71
CA PHE A 129 -9.26 25.15 5.17
C PHE A 129 -9.06 25.65 3.73
N ALA A 130 -10.09 25.57 2.88
CA ALA A 130 -10.03 26.10 1.52
C ALA A 130 -9.78 27.61 1.50
N MET A 131 -10.45 28.37 2.38
CA MET A 131 -10.19 29.80 2.57
C MET A 131 -8.72 30.08 2.91
N ARG A 132 -8.09 29.25 3.76
CA ARG A 132 -6.67 29.39 4.12
C ARG A 132 -5.72 28.99 2.99
N CYS A 133 -6.14 28.08 2.12
CA CYS A 133 -5.40 27.82 0.88
C CYS A 133 -5.42 29.06 -0.02
N GLU A 134 -6.58 29.71 -0.18
CA GLU A 134 -6.75 30.91 -1.00
C GLU A 134 -5.93 32.09 -0.44
N THR A 135 -6.08 32.42 0.85
CA THR A 135 -5.32 33.51 1.47
C THR A 135 -3.82 33.18 1.54
N GLY A 136 -3.46 31.91 1.64
CA GLY A 136 -2.08 31.42 1.57
C GLY A 136 -1.50 31.36 0.16
N LYS A 137 -2.30 31.67 -0.88
CA LYS A 137 -1.95 31.53 -2.29
C LYS A 137 -1.44 30.14 -2.67
N VAL A 138 -1.98 29.10 -2.04
CA VAL A 138 -1.66 27.70 -2.32
C VAL A 138 -2.83 27.05 -3.05
N CYS A 139 -2.56 26.33 -4.14
CA CYS A 139 -3.58 25.53 -4.79
C CYS A 139 -4.05 24.41 -3.85
N ARG A 140 -5.33 24.43 -3.48
CA ARG A 140 -5.93 23.48 -2.54
C ARG A 140 -5.67 22.01 -2.93
N GLY A 141 -5.70 21.69 -4.22
CA GLY A 141 -5.51 20.33 -4.73
C GLY A 141 -6.42 19.29 -4.04
N SER A 142 -6.01 18.03 -4.06
CA SER A 142 -6.67 16.93 -3.34
C SER A 142 -5.97 16.67 -2.01
N LEU A 143 -6.75 16.43 -0.96
CA LEU A 143 -6.26 16.00 0.35
C LEU A 143 -6.90 14.65 0.73
N PRO A 144 -6.27 13.51 0.37
CA PRO A 144 -6.83 12.20 0.62
C PRO A 144 -6.85 11.83 2.12
N LEU A 145 -7.66 10.83 2.49
CA LEU A 145 -7.63 10.23 3.83
C LEU A 145 -6.74 8.98 3.86
N ASP A 146 -6.19 8.69 5.05
CA ASP A 146 -5.20 7.64 5.22
C ASP A 146 -5.89 6.31 5.37
N VAL A 147 -5.39 5.32 4.64
CA VAL A 147 -5.73 3.92 4.84
C VAL A 147 -4.56 3.29 5.58
N LYS A 148 -4.66 3.18 6.90
CA LYS A 148 -3.57 2.71 7.79
C LYS A 148 -2.94 1.38 7.36
N THR A 149 -3.70 0.52 6.66
CA THR A 149 -3.26 -0.79 6.17
C THR A 149 -2.47 -0.73 4.85
N ARG A 150 -2.48 0.41 4.14
CA ARG A 150 -1.80 0.60 2.85
C ARG A 150 -0.87 1.80 2.88
N TRP A 151 0.43 1.53 2.91
CA TRP A 151 1.45 2.57 3.03
C TRP A 151 1.43 3.63 1.91
N ASN A 152 0.98 3.25 0.70
CA ASN A 152 0.89 4.17 -0.45
C ASN A 152 -0.08 5.33 -0.17
N SER A 153 -1.15 5.10 0.61
CA SER A 153 -2.08 6.16 1.04
C SER A 153 -1.41 7.13 2.01
N THR A 154 -0.55 6.63 2.90
CA THR A 154 0.27 7.48 3.79
C THR A 154 1.20 8.36 2.96
N TYR A 155 1.91 7.80 1.98
CA TYR A 155 2.75 8.59 1.09
C TYR A 155 1.95 9.72 0.40
N LEU A 156 0.79 9.40 -0.19
CA LEU A 156 -0.05 10.39 -0.86
C LEU A 156 -0.49 11.52 0.06
N ILE A 157 -0.87 11.20 1.31
CA ILE A 157 -1.22 12.23 2.29
C ILE A 157 -0.05 13.09 2.63
N LEU A 158 1.09 12.50 2.99
CA LEU A 158 2.26 13.27 3.38
C LEU A 158 2.68 14.21 2.24
N THR A 159 2.66 13.73 0.99
CA THR A 159 2.99 14.57 -0.17
C THR A 159 1.99 15.71 -0.38
N SER A 160 0.70 15.47 -0.13
CA SER A 160 -0.36 16.46 -0.31
C SER A 160 -0.34 17.49 0.82
N ALA A 161 -0.17 17.03 2.07
CA ALA A 161 -0.05 17.87 3.24
C ALA A 161 1.16 18.80 3.15
N LEU A 162 2.32 18.31 2.68
CA LEU A 162 3.50 19.15 2.47
C LEU A 162 3.25 20.30 1.49
N LYS A 163 2.53 20.05 0.39
CA LYS A 163 2.14 21.11 -0.56
C LYS A 163 1.24 22.15 0.07
N LEU A 164 0.50 21.76 1.10
CA LEU A 164 -0.50 22.57 1.80
C LEU A 164 -0.01 23.07 3.17
N ARG A 165 1.30 22.95 3.48
CA ARG A 165 1.88 23.33 4.78
C ARG A 165 1.47 24.74 5.21
N VAL A 166 1.59 25.72 4.32
CA VAL A 166 1.21 27.12 4.58
C VAL A 166 -0.26 27.25 5.01
N ALA A 167 -1.17 26.48 4.40
CA ALA A 167 -2.58 26.51 4.77
C ALA A 167 -2.83 25.87 6.15
N PHE A 168 -2.06 24.84 6.51
CA PHE A 168 -2.10 24.24 7.85
C PHE A 168 -1.53 25.17 8.92
N GLU A 169 -0.43 25.87 8.64
CA GLU A 169 0.16 26.87 9.54
C GLU A 169 -0.82 28.02 9.79
N LYS A 170 -1.43 28.56 8.73
CA LYS A 170 -2.51 29.55 8.86
C LYS A 170 -3.69 29.04 9.68
N MET A 171 -4.12 27.80 9.43
CA MET A 171 -5.19 27.18 10.23
C MET A 171 -4.81 27.09 11.70
N MET A 172 -3.56 26.79 12.02
CA MET A 172 -3.09 26.71 13.41
C MET A 172 -3.10 28.08 14.11
N ILE A 173 -2.78 29.17 13.39
CA ILE A 173 -2.77 30.53 13.94
C ILE A 173 -4.19 31.10 14.07
N GLU A 174 -5.03 30.87 13.06
CA GLU A 174 -6.33 31.53 12.92
C GLU A 174 -7.51 30.71 13.47
N ASP A 175 -7.36 29.41 13.69
CA ASP A 175 -8.44 28.49 14.08
C ASP A 175 -8.17 27.88 15.46
N LYS A 176 -8.67 28.53 16.51
CA LYS A 176 -8.49 28.05 17.89
C LYS A 176 -9.01 26.62 18.08
N LEU A 177 -10.12 26.28 17.43
CA LEU A 177 -10.71 24.93 17.47
C LEU A 177 -9.84 23.86 16.82
N HIS A 178 -8.96 24.23 15.88
CA HIS A 178 -7.97 23.31 15.34
C HIS A 178 -6.91 22.99 16.40
N CYS A 179 -6.45 23.96 17.17
CA CYS A 179 -5.49 23.73 18.26
C CYS A 179 -6.11 22.92 19.40
N ASP A 180 -7.34 23.27 19.81
CA ASP A 180 -8.06 22.61 20.90
C ASP A 180 -8.25 21.10 20.63
N CYS A 181 -8.48 20.70 19.37
CA CYS A 181 -8.72 19.29 19.02
C CYS A 181 -7.52 18.36 19.31
N PHE A 182 -6.30 18.91 19.45
CA PHE A 182 -5.12 18.11 19.82
C PHE A 182 -5.02 17.88 21.34
N PHE A 183 -5.60 18.79 22.13
CA PHE A 183 -5.64 18.67 23.59
C PHE A 183 -6.80 17.81 24.09
N GLU A 184 -7.81 17.59 23.26
CA GLU A 184 -8.90 16.65 23.51
C GLU A 184 -8.43 15.19 23.47
N GLU A 185 -9.00 14.38 24.37
CA GLU A 185 -8.76 12.94 24.36
C GLU A 185 -9.52 12.28 23.20
N ASP A 186 -8.82 11.43 22.46
CA ASP A 186 -9.47 10.58 21.46
C ASP A 186 -10.38 9.56 22.18
N GLU A 187 -11.67 9.57 21.82
CA GLU A 187 -12.72 8.78 22.47
C GLU A 187 -12.39 7.29 22.60
N LYS A 188 -11.63 6.74 21.65
CA LYS A 188 -11.29 5.31 21.59
C LYS A 188 -10.05 4.97 22.41
N THR A 189 -9.07 5.87 22.44
CA THR A 189 -7.78 5.61 23.09
C THR A 189 -7.64 6.27 24.45
N LYS A 190 -8.55 7.18 24.82
CA LYS A 190 -8.51 7.99 26.05
C LYS A 190 -7.16 8.69 26.24
N ARG A 191 -6.55 9.10 25.12
CA ARG A 191 -5.24 9.76 25.07
C ARG A 191 -5.35 11.00 24.21
N LYS A 192 -4.60 12.04 24.56
CA LYS A 192 -4.45 13.25 23.74
C LYS A 192 -3.95 12.89 22.34
N ARG A 193 -4.44 13.60 21.33
CA ARG A 193 -3.99 13.38 19.96
C ARG A 193 -2.57 13.91 19.80
N VAL A 194 -1.75 13.20 19.02
CA VAL A 194 -0.43 13.71 18.64
C VAL A 194 -0.62 14.90 17.70
N GLY A 195 0.02 16.02 18.03
CA GLY A 195 0.00 17.28 17.29
C GLY A 195 -0.26 18.49 18.21
N PRO A 196 -0.48 19.69 17.66
CA PRO A 196 -0.45 20.03 16.23
C PRO A 196 0.93 19.77 15.60
N PRO A 197 1.03 19.58 14.26
CA PRO A 197 2.31 19.37 13.61
C PRO A 197 3.24 20.57 13.80
N THR A 198 4.44 20.30 14.30
CA THR A 198 5.51 21.28 14.51
C THR A 198 6.39 21.42 13.26
N ASP A 199 7.24 22.44 13.21
CA ASP A 199 8.21 22.61 12.12
C ASP A 199 9.13 21.38 11.96
N CYS A 200 9.56 20.78 13.08
CA CYS A 200 10.31 19.52 13.08
C CYS A 200 9.52 18.39 12.42
N ASP A 201 8.21 18.28 12.67
CA ASP A 201 7.37 17.25 12.02
C ASP A 201 7.29 17.45 10.51
N TRP A 202 7.20 18.70 10.06
CA TRP A 202 7.19 19.02 8.63
C TRP A 202 8.51 18.71 7.94
N GLU A 203 9.64 19.00 8.61
CA GLU A 203 10.97 18.66 8.11
C GLU A 203 11.21 17.15 8.05
N ASP A 204 10.82 16.42 9.09
CA ASP A 204 10.87 14.96 9.13
C ASP A 204 10.06 14.34 7.99
N VAL A 205 8.83 14.80 7.80
CA VAL A 205 7.94 14.33 6.73
C VAL A 205 8.48 14.72 5.35
N SER A 206 9.08 15.91 5.20
CA SER A 206 9.72 16.34 3.95
C SER A 206 10.86 15.41 3.54
N ARG A 207 11.73 15.06 4.48
CA ARG A 207 12.82 14.08 4.27
C ARG A 207 12.27 12.70 3.95
N LEU A 208 11.27 12.25 4.72
CA LEU A 208 10.63 10.95 4.53
C LEU A 208 9.94 10.81 3.17
N VAL A 209 9.23 11.83 2.69
CA VAL A 209 8.55 11.79 1.38
C VAL A 209 9.56 11.63 0.25
N LYS A 210 10.71 12.31 0.32
CA LYS A 210 11.79 12.13 -0.68
C LYS A 210 12.29 10.69 -0.70
N PHE A 211 12.41 10.06 0.47
CA PHE A 211 12.81 8.66 0.62
C PHE A 211 11.75 7.69 0.08
N LEU A 212 10.48 7.89 0.44
CA LEU A 212 9.36 7.02 0.05
C LEU A 212 9.02 7.06 -1.45
N LYS A 213 9.43 8.11 -2.16
CA LYS A 213 9.11 8.31 -3.58
C LYS A 213 9.52 7.13 -4.47
N ILE A 214 10.68 6.51 -4.23
CA ILE A 214 11.15 5.36 -5.02
C ILE A 214 10.31 4.11 -4.78
N PHE A 215 9.94 3.86 -3.52
CA PHE A 215 9.03 2.78 -3.14
C PHE A 215 7.66 3.00 -3.80
N TYR A 216 7.22 4.25 -3.91
CA TYR A 216 5.88 4.55 -4.42
C TYR A 216 5.82 4.28 -5.92
N LYS A 217 6.84 4.72 -6.66
CA LYS A 217 7.03 4.39 -8.08
C LYS A 217 7.07 2.87 -8.29
N SER A 218 7.83 2.15 -7.47
CA SER A 218 7.93 0.68 -7.58
C SER A 218 6.60 -0.02 -7.30
N THR A 219 5.81 0.47 -6.34
CA THR A 219 4.47 -0.06 -6.07
C THR A 219 3.54 0.12 -7.26
N LEU A 220 3.60 1.27 -7.95
CA LEU A 220 2.80 1.50 -9.15
C LEU A 220 3.18 0.51 -10.27
N THR A 221 4.46 0.22 -10.44
CA THR A 221 4.94 -0.82 -11.38
C THR A 221 4.40 -2.20 -11.00
N PHE A 222 4.49 -2.60 -9.73
CA PHE A 222 4.01 -3.93 -9.27
C PHE A 222 2.48 -4.06 -9.31
N SER A 223 1.76 -2.95 -9.25
CA SER A 223 0.30 -2.92 -9.27
C SER A 223 -0.27 -2.80 -10.68
N ALA A 224 0.57 -2.73 -11.71
CA ALA A 224 0.11 -2.72 -13.09
C ALA A 224 -0.56 -4.05 -13.43
N THR A 225 -1.75 -3.99 -14.05
CA THR A 225 -2.54 -5.21 -14.35
C THR A 225 -2.80 -5.43 -15.84
N LYS A 226 -2.37 -4.50 -16.70
CA LYS A 226 -2.52 -4.57 -18.16
C LYS A 226 -1.20 -4.81 -18.89
N THR A 227 -0.12 -4.95 -18.15
CA THR A 227 1.25 -5.10 -18.68
C THR A 227 1.97 -6.15 -17.88
N VAL A 228 2.87 -6.89 -18.52
CA VAL A 228 3.72 -7.88 -17.85
C VAL A 228 4.59 -7.16 -16.80
N ASN A 229 4.51 -7.63 -15.55
CA ASN A 229 5.20 -7.00 -14.42
C ASN A 229 6.18 -7.93 -13.69
N SER A 230 6.10 -9.25 -13.91
CA SER A 230 6.91 -10.26 -13.22
C SER A 230 8.42 -10.03 -13.44
N THR A 231 8.82 -9.69 -14.66
CA THR A 231 10.20 -9.39 -15.03
C THR A 231 10.72 -8.08 -14.44
N MET A 232 9.82 -7.18 -14.02
CA MET A 232 10.18 -5.86 -13.48
C MET A 232 10.47 -5.91 -11.97
N CYS A 233 9.98 -6.93 -11.27
CA CYS A 233 10.10 -7.04 -9.81
C CYS A 233 11.54 -6.98 -9.32
N TYR A 234 12.44 -7.80 -9.91
CA TYR A 234 13.85 -7.83 -9.53
C TYR A 234 14.53 -6.48 -9.73
N ASN A 235 14.39 -5.89 -10.93
CA ASN A 235 15.01 -4.61 -11.27
C ASN A 235 14.55 -3.49 -10.32
N LYS A 236 13.27 -3.47 -9.93
CA LYS A 236 12.77 -2.46 -8.98
C LYS A 236 13.31 -2.65 -7.56
N ILE A 237 13.52 -3.88 -7.12
CA ILE A 237 14.15 -4.16 -5.82
C ILE A 237 15.60 -3.69 -5.84
N VAL A 238 16.36 -4.01 -6.90
CA VAL A 238 17.74 -3.55 -7.08
C VAL A 238 17.81 -2.01 -7.17
N ASP A 239 16.88 -1.37 -7.88
CA ASP A 239 16.78 0.09 -7.95
C ASP A 239 16.61 0.69 -6.54
N ILE A 240 15.72 0.11 -5.73
CA ILE A 240 15.50 0.53 -4.33
C ILE A 240 16.79 0.37 -3.53
N GLU A 241 17.39 -0.82 -3.53
CA GLU A 241 18.61 -1.13 -2.77
C GLU A 241 19.75 -0.15 -3.11
N ARG A 242 20.04 0.03 -4.41
CA ARG A 242 21.10 0.95 -4.85
C ARG A 242 20.84 2.39 -4.39
N ASN A 243 19.59 2.85 -4.46
CA ASN A 243 19.21 4.18 -3.97
C ASN A 243 19.36 4.30 -2.45
N LEU A 244 19.05 3.25 -1.70
CA LEU A 244 19.25 3.22 -0.25
C LEU A 244 20.73 3.27 0.11
N ILE A 245 21.55 2.42 -0.52
CA ILE A 245 23.00 2.39 -0.30
C ILE A 245 23.61 3.76 -0.63
N SER A 246 23.31 4.32 -1.80
CA SER A 246 23.80 5.64 -2.19
C SER A 246 23.44 6.74 -1.19
N LYS A 247 22.23 6.71 -0.61
CA LYS A 247 21.81 7.68 0.42
C LYS A 247 22.52 7.49 1.76
N CYS A 248 22.96 6.27 2.07
CA CYS A 248 23.73 5.99 3.29
C CYS A 248 25.23 6.30 3.12
N THR A 249 25.77 6.17 1.91
CA THR A 249 27.20 6.37 1.62
C THR A 249 27.55 7.75 1.09
N SER A 250 26.54 8.54 0.69
CA SER A 250 26.75 9.96 0.39
C SER A 250 27.28 10.65 1.66
N PRO A 251 28.42 11.36 1.62
CA PRO A 251 28.83 12.21 2.72
C PRO A 251 27.66 13.12 3.07
N VAL A 252 27.38 13.27 4.36
CA VAL A 252 26.43 14.28 4.85
C VAL A 252 26.98 15.62 4.37
N GLY A 253 26.49 16.08 3.22
CA GLY A 253 26.91 17.33 2.60
C GLY A 253 26.35 18.49 3.42
N ASN A 254 27.28 19.32 3.89
CA ASN A 254 27.15 20.65 4.50
C ASN A 254 25.81 21.37 4.29
#